data_AF-A0A3D8QB95-F1
#
_entry.id   AF-A0A3D8QB95-F1
#
_cell.length_a   1.000
_cell.length_b   1.000
_cell.length_c   1.000
_cell.angle_alpha   90.00
_cell.angle_beta   90.00
_cell.angle_gamma   90.00
#
_symmetry.space_group_name_H-M   'P 1'
#
loop_
_entity.id
_entity.type
_entity.pdbx_description
1 polymer ?
#
loop_
_entity_poly.entity_id
_entity_poly.type
_entity_poly.pdbx_seq_one_letter_code
_entity_poly.pdbx_strand_id
1 'polypeptide(L)'
;MRLCIEQGLHKPPTTRKSLLHEQLERRVFWECYIIDRYSSITLDRPLAIADRDIRVLLPVDANDEQLDAAEGSVPDLDVFQATPLTQIAHTELSVFFTSIRHRQITSKIHSLFQSKGRSDGPSVTATGRIYTNLYRLLGELNNWRQSVPVFDNPQCVYETQDWFDLRWMRERLILVRKAMDLVPKRGNNPLYGWTFSGVLLIKSR
;
A
#
# COMPACT_ATOMS: atom_id res chain seq x y z
N MET A 1 -3.86 5.39 -15.01
CA MET A 1 -4.20 6.31 -13.89
C MET A 1 -4.95 7.56 -14.34
N ARG A 2 -4.36 8.46 -15.15
CA ARG A 2 -5.05 9.69 -15.62
C ARG A 2 -6.46 9.45 -16.16
N LEU A 3 -6.62 8.51 -17.10
CA LEU A 3 -7.92 8.13 -17.65
C LEU A 3 -8.92 7.66 -16.57
N CYS A 4 -8.48 6.87 -15.59
CA CYS A 4 -9.32 6.44 -14.48
C CYS A 4 -9.81 7.61 -13.62
N ILE A 5 -8.98 8.65 -13.46
CA ILE A 5 -9.36 9.88 -12.74
C ILE A 5 -10.38 10.68 -13.55
N GLU A 6 -10.11 10.88 -14.84
CA GLU A 6 -11.00 11.59 -15.77
C GLU A 6 -12.39 10.92 -15.87
N GLN A 7 -12.43 9.58 -15.87
CA GLN A 7 -13.66 8.79 -15.84
C GLN A 7 -14.32 8.68 -14.45
N GLY A 8 -13.70 9.22 -13.40
CA GLY A 8 -14.27 9.20 -12.05
C GLY A 8 -14.19 7.85 -11.32
N LEU A 9 -13.40 6.89 -11.79
CA LEU A 9 -13.30 5.53 -11.22
C LEU A 9 -12.72 5.49 -9.80
N HIS A 10 -12.17 6.61 -9.31
CA HIS A 10 -11.69 6.78 -7.94
C HIS A 10 -12.81 7.12 -6.93
N LYS A 11 -14.05 7.30 -7.41
CA LYS A 11 -15.22 7.65 -6.61
C LYS A 11 -16.23 6.50 -6.65
N PRO A 12 -17.13 6.39 -5.66
CA PRO A 12 -18.26 5.48 -5.73
C PRO A 12 -19.10 5.75 -6.99
N PRO A 13 -19.75 4.71 -7.57
CA PRO A 13 -20.59 4.88 -8.73
C PRO A 13 -21.76 5.83 -8.41
N THR A 14 -22.04 6.77 -9.32
CA THR A 14 -23.16 7.71 -9.20
C THR A 14 -24.45 7.17 -9.79
N THR A 15 -24.36 6.14 -10.63
CA THR A 15 -25.46 5.47 -11.30
C THR A 15 -25.37 3.99 -11.02
N ARG A 16 -26.53 3.30 -10.96
CA ARG A 16 -26.56 1.84 -10.79
C ARG A 16 -25.81 1.17 -11.95
N LYS A 17 -24.92 0.24 -11.60
CA LYS A 17 -24.16 -0.62 -12.50
C LYS A 17 -24.48 -2.07 -12.15
N SER A 18 -24.29 -3.00 -13.08
CA SER A 18 -24.28 -4.42 -12.71
C SER A 18 -23.08 -4.70 -11.81
N LEU A 19 -23.18 -5.73 -10.98
CA LEU A 19 -22.15 -6.11 -10.02
C LEU A 19 -20.82 -6.39 -10.72
N LEU A 20 -20.87 -7.15 -11.81
CA LEU A 20 -19.68 -7.48 -12.60
C LEU A 20 -19.06 -6.23 -13.23
N HIS A 21 -19.87 -5.32 -13.78
CA HIS A 21 -19.36 -4.10 -14.41
C HIS A 21 -18.67 -3.20 -13.39
N GLU A 22 -19.27 -3.01 -12.21
CA GLU A 22 -18.65 -2.25 -11.13
C GLU A 22 -17.36 -2.92 -10.62
N GLN A 23 -17.37 -4.25 -10.45
CA GLN A 23 -16.19 -5.01 -10.03
C GLN A 23 -15.03 -4.82 -11.01
N LEU A 24 -15.30 -4.86 -12.32
CA LEU A 24 -14.28 -4.64 -13.36
C LEU A 24 -13.69 -3.23 -13.28
N GLU A 25 -14.51 -2.20 -13.08
CA GLU A 25 -14.02 -0.83 -12.90
C GLU A 25 -13.15 -0.69 -11.64
N ARG A 26 -13.56 -1.31 -10.51
CA ARG A 26 -12.75 -1.35 -9.28
C ARG A 26 -11.42 -2.04 -9.53
N ARG A 27 -11.41 -3.21 -10.18
CA ARG A 27 -10.18 -3.95 -10.54
C ARG A 27 -9.26 -3.08 -11.42
N VAL A 28 -9.80 -2.46 -12.47
CA VAL A 28 -9.04 -1.56 -13.38
C VAL A 28 -8.45 -0.37 -12.64
N PHE A 29 -9.24 0.29 -11.79
CA PHE A 29 -8.77 1.44 -11.01
C PHE A 29 -7.62 1.05 -10.08
N TRP A 30 -7.80 -0.03 -9.30
CA TRP A 30 -6.80 -0.44 -8.31
C TRP A 30 -5.54 -1.04 -8.94
N GLU A 31 -5.63 -1.67 -10.10
CA GLU A 31 -4.46 -2.10 -10.87
C GLU A 31 -3.67 -0.89 -11.39
N CYS A 32 -4.37 0.09 -11.98
CA CYS A 32 -3.77 1.36 -12.39
C CYS A 32 -3.12 2.09 -11.21
N TYR A 33 -3.72 2.03 -10.02
CA TYR A 33 -3.17 2.58 -8.79
C TYR A 33 -1.86 1.89 -8.40
N ILE A 34 -1.77 0.56 -8.44
CA ILE A 34 -0.54 -0.18 -8.13
C ILE A 34 0.60 0.24 -9.04
N ILE A 35 0.32 0.33 -10.35
CA ILE A 35 1.29 0.72 -11.38
C ILE A 35 1.75 2.17 -11.18
N ASP A 36 0.81 3.09 -10.92
CA ASP A 36 1.11 4.49 -10.63
C ASP A 36 2.02 4.65 -9.41
N ARG A 37 1.68 4.01 -8.29
CA ARG A 37 2.50 4.05 -7.07
C ARG A 37 3.87 3.45 -7.31
N TYR A 38 3.96 2.33 -8.02
CA TYR A 38 5.25 1.71 -8.31
C TYR A 38 6.16 2.62 -9.13
N SER A 39 5.66 3.10 -10.27
CA SER A 39 6.43 3.90 -11.21
C SER A 39 6.79 5.27 -10.63
N SER A 40 5.82 5.96 -10.03
CA SER A 40 6.03 7.28 -9.45
C SER A 40 7.04 7.24 -8.30
N ILE A 41 6.91 6.29 -7.36
CA ILE A 41 7.86 6.16 -6.25
C ILE A 41 9.27 5.77 -6.74
N THR A 42 9.35 4.86 -7.72
CA THR A 42 10.65 4.43 -8.26
C THR A 42 11.39 5.55 -8.98
N LEU A 43 10.65 6.44 -9.64
CA LEU A 43 11.18 7.58 -10.39
C LEU A 43 11.19 8.89 -9.57
N ASP A 44 10.86 8.83 -8.28
CA ASP A 44 10.74 9.98 -7.37
C ASP A 44 9.82 11.10 -7.92
N ARG A 45 8.73 10.71 -8.60
CA ARG A 45 7.72 11.61 -9.17
C ARG A 45 6.51 11.77 -8.24
N PRO A 46 5.80 12.91 -8.30
CA PRO A 46 4.51 13.05 -7.62
C PRO A 46 3.52 11.95 -8.03
N LEU A 47 2.72 11.49 -7.07
CA LEU A 47 1.66 10.50 -7.30
C LEU A 47 0.50 11.15 -8.07
N ALA A 48 -0.15 10.42 -8.99
CA ALA A 48 -1.19 11.00 -9.84
C ALA A 48 -2.48 11.40 -9.08
N ILE A 49 -2.77 10.75 -7.96
CA ILE A 49 -3.89 11.05 -7.07
C ILE A 49 -3.44 10.81 -5.64
N ALA A 50 -3.85 11.61 -4.66
CA ALA A 50 -3.54 11.34 -3.25
C ALA A 50 -4.48 10.26 -2.68
N ASP A 51 -3.98 9.42 -1.77
CA ASP A 51 -4.78 8.31 -1.20
C ASP A 51 -6.08 8.79 -0.54
N ARG A 52 -6.07 9.97 0.09
CA ARG A 52 -7.25 10.59 0.72
C ARG A 52 -8.37 10.97 -0.26
N ASP A 53 -8.03 11.13 -1.54
CA ASP A 53 -8.97 11.54 -2.60
C ASP A 53 -9.60 10.30 -3.27
N ILE A 54 -9.15 9.10 -2.92
CA ILE A 54 -9.72 7.83 -3.36
C ILE A 54 -10.85 7.44 -2.42
N ARG A 55 -12.06 7.31 -2.98
CA ARG A 55 -13.29 6.98 -2.23
C ARG A 55 -13.95 5.69 -2.70
N VAL A 56 -13.55 5.16 -3.85
CA VAL A 56 -13.97 3.84 -4.31
C VAL A 56 -13.40 2.77 -3.37
N LEU A 57 -14.21 1.76 -3.03
CA LEU A 57 -13.77 0.65 -2.20
C LEU A 57 -12.88 -0.33 -3.00
N LEU A 58 -12.26 -1.26 -2.28
CA LEU A 58 -11.54 -2.36 -2.90
C LEU A 58 -12.51 -3.24 -3.72
N PRO A 59 -12.01 -3.97 -4.74
CA PRO A 59 -12.78 -5.03 -5.37
C PRO A 59 -13.22 -6.06 -4.32
N VAL A 60 -14.30 -6.76 -4.62
CA VAL A 60 -14.79 -7.84 -3.76
C VAL A 60 -14.02 -9.11 -4.03
N ASP A 61 -13.82 -9.89 -2.98
CA ASP A 61 -13.13 -11.17 -3.02
C ASP A 61 -14.07 -12.29 -3.52
N ALA A 62 -14.41 -12.22 -4.80
CA ALA A 62 -15.31 -13.15 -5.47
C ALA A 62 -14.92 -13.35 -6.94
N ASN A 63 -15.22 -14.53 -7.48
CA ASN A 63 -15.11 -14.79 -8.91
C ASN A 63 -16.29 -14.21 -9.68
N ASP A 64 -16.19 -14.20 -11.00
CA ASP A 64 -17.17 -13.53 -11.85
C ASP A 64 -18.50 -14.32 -11.87
N GLU A 65 -18.46 -15.65 -11.76
CA GLU A 65 -19.64 -16.51 -11.68
C GLU A 65 -20.49 -16.25 -10.42
N GLN A 66 -19.84 -16.00 -9.28
CA GLN A 66 -20.51 -15.64 -8.03
C GLN A 66 -21.21 -14.29 -8.13
N LEU A 67 -20.60 -13.33 -8.83
CA LEU A 67 -21.19 -12.00 -9.04
C LEU A 67 -22.39 -12.08 -9.99
N ASP A 68 -22.26 -12.83 -11.08
CA ASP A 68 -23.36 -13.05 -12.02
C ASP A 68 -24.55 -13.77 -11.35
N ALA A 69 -24.28 -14.76 -10.50
CA ALA A 69 -25.32 -15.47 -9.75
C ALA A 69 -26.02 -14.58 -8.70
N ALA A 70 -25.33 -13.58 -8.16
CA ALA A 70 -25.88 -12.64 -7.19
C ALA A 70 -26.58 -11.43 -7.83
N GLU A 71 -26.45 -11.25 -9.15
CA GLU A 71 -27.04 -10.13 -9.87
C GLU A 71 -28.57 -10.10 -9.66
N GLY A 72 -29.09 -8.92 -9.33
CA GLY A 72 -30.52 -8.73 -9.00
C GLY A 72 -30.94 -9.22 -7.60
N SER A 73 -30.15 -10.06 -6.93
CA SER A 73 -30.42 -10.51 -5.54
C SER A 73 -29.94 -9.49 -4.50
N VAL A 74 -28.90 -8.74 -4.83
CA VAL A 74 -28.34 -7.66 -4.01
C VAL A 74 -28.41 -6.33 -4.77
N PRO A 75 -28.57 -5.20 -4.06
CA PRO A 75 -28.75 -3.89 -4.70
C PRO A 75 -27.48 -3.38 -5.38
N ASP A 76 -26.32 -3.67 -4.80
CA ASP A 76 -25.00 -3.22 -5.24
C ASP A 76 -23.87 -4.12 -4.69
N LEU A 77 -22.65 -3.83 -5.16
CA LEU A 77 -21.45 -4.60 -4.85
C LEU A 77 -20.97 -4.44 -3.40
N ASP A 78 -21.32 -3.34 -2.74
CA ASP A 78 -20.93 -3.09 -1.34
C ASP A 78 -21.78 -3.95 -0.39
N VAL A 79 -23.07 -4.11 -0.68
CA VAL A 79 -23.94 -5.03 0.06
C VAL A 79 -23.53 -6.49 -0.18
N PHE A 80 -23.13 -6.82 -1.42
CA PHE A 80 -22.58 -8.15 -1.72
C PHE A 80 -21.36 -8.46 -0.82
N GLN A 81 -20.41 -7.51 -0.70
CA GLN A 81 -19.23 -7.68 0.14
C GLN A 81 -19.52 -7.81 1.63
N ALA A 82 -20.55 -7.12 2.13
CA ALA A 82 -20.94 -7.16 3.54
C ALA A 82 -21.63 -8.49 3.93
N THR A 83 -22.09 -9.27 2.95
CA THR A 83 -22.76 -10.53 3.19
C THR A 83 -21.71 -11.59 3.57
N PRO A 84 -21.87 -12.32 4.69
CA PRO A 84 -20.95 -13.39 5.06
C PRO A 84 -21.09 -14.58 4.10
N LEU A 85 -20.42 -14.49 2.96
CA LEU A 85 -20.13 -15.63 2.12
C LEU A 85 -19.06 -16.47 2.81
N THR A 86 -19.07 -17.78 2.56
CA THR A 86 -17.99 -18.70 2.93
C THR A 86 -16.68 -18.11 2.40
N GLN A 87 -15.91 -17.47 3.28
CA GLN A 87 -14.64 -16.87 2.93
C GLN A 87 -13.73 -17.98 2.40
N ILE A 88 -13.54 -18.01 1.09
CA ILE A 88 -12.53 -18.87 0.47
C ILE A 88 -11.19 -18.34 1.01
N ALA A 89 -10.42 -19.21 1.65
CA ALA A 89 -9.23 -18.81 2.41
C ALA A 89 -8.27 -17.95 1.57
N HIS A 90 -8.08 -18.32 0.30
CA HIS A 90 -7.29 -17.57 -0.67
C HIS A 90 -7.94 -17.66 -2.04
N THR A 91 -8.32 -16.52 -2.62
CA THR A 91 -8.77 -16.43 -4.02
C THR A 91 -7.64 -15.95 -4.94
N GLU A 92 -7.92 -15.94 -6.24
CA GLU A 92 -7.08 -15.32 -7.28
C GLU A 92 -6.75 -13.84 -6.99
N LEU A 93 -7.56 -13.14 -6.20
CA LEU A 93 -7.36 -11.72 -5.85
C LEU A 93 -6.47 -11.52 -4.62
N SER A 94 -6.05 -12.59 -3.94
CA SER A 94 -5.24 -12.50 -2.71
C SER A 94 -3.93 -11.72 -2.91
N VAL A 95 -3.21 -12.01 -4.00
CA VAL A 95 -1.98 -11.29 -4.38
C VAL A 95 -2.29 -9.83 -4.74
N PHE A 96 -3.41 -9.59 -5.41
CA PHE A 96 -3.86 -8.26 -5.79
C PHE A 96 -4.14 -7.39 -4.56
N PHE A 97 -4.94 -7.86 -3.61
CA PHE A 97 -5.22 -7.14 -2.37
C PHE A 97 -3.96 -6.89 -1.54
N THR A 98 -3.09 -7.91 -1.44
CA THR A 98 -1.80 -7.77 -0.76
C THR A 98 -0.93 -6.70 -1.41
N SER A 99 -0.94 -6.63 -2.74
CA SER A 99 -0.22 -5.62 -3.52
C SER A 99 -0.79 -4.22 -3.34
N ILE A 100 -2.12 -4.05 -3.28
CA ILE A 100 -2.76 -2.76 -3.00
C ILE A 100 -2.35 -2.25 -1.62
N ARG A 101 -2.51 -3.08 -0.58
CA ARG A 101 -2.14 -2.73 0.81
C ARG A 101 -0.68 -2.33 0.92
N HIS A 102 0.20 -3.10 0.29
CA HIS A 102 1.62 -2.76 0.20
C HIS A 102 1.83 -1.37 -0.42
N ARG A 103 1.18 -1.09 -1.55
CA ARG A 103 1.33 0.18 -2.25
C ARG A 103 0.82 1.37 -1.45
N GLN A 104 -0.26 1.22 -0.68
CA GLN A 104 -0.73 2.23 0.27
C GLN A 104 0.33 2.56 1.34
N ILE A 105 1.01 1.55 1.89
CA ILE A 105 2.10 1.81 2.85
C ILE A 105 3.26 2.55 2.17
N THR A 106 3.68 2.12 0.97
CA THR A 106 4.75 2.82 0.23
C THR A 106 4.38 4.24 -0.17
N SER A 107 3.10 4.51 -0.43
CA SER A 107 2.56 5.85 -0.70
C SER A 107 2.69 6.77 0.53
N LYS A 108 2.39 6.26 1.73
CA LYS A 108 2.62 6.98 3.01
C LYS A 108 4.10 7.27 3.24
N ILE A 109 4.97 6.28 3.02
CA ILE A 109 6.43 6.44 3.08
C ILE A 109 6.84 7.57 2.15
N HIS A 110 6.48 7.50 0.88
CA HIS A 110 6.83 8.47 -0.14
C HIS A 110 6.32 9.88 0.18
N SER A 111 5.07 10.02 0.62
CA SER A 111 4.46 11.31 0.99
C SER A 111 5.17 11.98 2.17
N LEU A 112 5.62 11.20 3.15
CA LEU A 112 6.39 11.72 4.29
C LEU A 112 7.68 12.41 3.81
N PHE A 113 8.36 11.82 2.81
CA PHE A 113 9.65 12.31 2.34
C PHE A 113 9.54 13.42 1.27
N GLN A 114 8.48 13.42 0.45
CA GLN A 114 8.25 14.53 -0.49
C GLN A 114 7.83 15.84 0.20
N SER A 115 7.29 15.77 1.43
CA SER A 115 6.87 16.96 2.19
C SER A 115 8.02 17.92 2.55
N LYS A 116 9.28 17.53 2.31
CA LYS A 116 10.52 18.28 2.58
C LYS A 116 10.61 19.66 1.88
N GLY A 117 9.70 19.96 0.94
CA GLY A 117 9.59 21.28 0.30
C GLY A 117 8.82 22.34 1.08
N ARG A 118 8.19 22.02 2.22
CA ARG A 118 7.49 23.00 3.07
C ARG A 118 8.28 23.24 4.36
N SER A 119 8.92 24.40 4.37
CA SER A 119 9.72 24.99 5.42
C SER A 119 9.01 24.99 6.79
N ASP A 120 9.38 24.05 7.66
CA ASP A 120 9.34 24.28 9.09
C ASP A 120 10.80 24.43 9.55
N GLY A 121 11.10 25.55 10.21
CA GLY A 121 12.40 25.80 10.81
C GLY A 121 12.82 24.70 11.79
N PRO A 122 14.08 24.69 12.24
CA PRO A 122 14.60 23.67 13.15
C PRO A 122 13.78 23.64 14.44
N SER A 123 12.85 22.69 14.51
CA SER A 123 12.00 22.47 15.68
C SER A 123 12.67 21.45 16.60
N VAL A 124 12.71 21.75 17.90
CA VAL A 124 13.23 20.84 18.95
C VAL A 124 12.60 19.44 18.88
N THR A 125 11.38 19.35 18.35
CA THR A 125 10.61 18.11 18.22
C THR A 125 10.75 17.43 16.86
N ALA A 126 11.52 17.98 15.91
CA ALA A 126 11.65 17.45 14.55
C ALA A 126 12.21 16.01 14.53
N THR A 127 13.28 15.76 15.28
CA THR A 127 13.88 14.42 15.40
C THR A 127 12.90 13.42 16.01
N GLY A 128 12.15 13.81 17.05
CA GLY A 128 11.13 12.96 17.66
C GLY A 128 10.04 12.57 16.66
N ARG A 129 9.52 13.53 15.89
CA ARG A 129 8.53 13.26 14.82
C ARG A 129 9.04 12.29 13.76
N ILE A 130 10.31 12.38 13.38
CA ILE A 130 10.93 11.46 12.40
C ILE A 130 10.90 10.03 12.96
N TYR A 131 11.35 9.83 14.20
CA TYR A 131 11.35 8.51 14.83
C TYR A 131 9.92 7.96 15.01
N THR A 132 8.97 8.78 15.47
CA THR A 132 7.56 8.36 15.60
C THR A 132 6.99 7.87 14.26
N ASN A 133 7.23 8.61 13.17
CA ASN A 133 6.79 8.19 11.85
C ASN A 133 7.51 6.94 11.35
N LEU A 134 8.82 6.83 11.60
CA LEU A 134 9.61 5.65 11.27
C LEU A 134 9.04 4.40 11.94
N TYR A 135 8.88 4.41 13.26
CA TYR A 135 8.38 3.24 13.99
C TYR A 135 6.94 2.89 13.63
N ARG A 136 6.07 3.90 13.42
CA ARG A 136 4.71 3.67 12.93
C ARG A 136 4.71 2.92 11.58
N LEU A 137 5.49 3.40 10.61
CA LEU A 137 5.55 2.80 9.27
C LEU A 137 6.24 1.43 9.28
N LEU A 138 7.25 1.21 10.12
CA LEU A 138 7.83 -0.13 10.34
C LEU A 138 6.80 -1.10 10.92
N GLY A 139 5.96 -0.64 11.86
CA GLY A 139 4.85 -1.42 12.39
C GLY A 139 3.83 -1.78 11.31
N GLU A 140 3.44 -0.83 10.47
CA GLU A 140 2.55 -1.10 9.33
C GLU A 140 3.14 -2.11 8.34
N LEU A 141 4.44 -2.04 8.03
CA LEU A 141 5.12 -3.03 7.17
C LEU A 141 5.15 -4.43 7.80
N ASN A 142 5.36 -4.51 9.12
CA ASN A 142 5.34 -5.79 9.84
C ASN A 142 3.94 -6.39 9.84
N ASN A 143 2.91 -5.59 10.15
CA ASN A 143 1.52 -6.04 10.11
C ASN A 143 1.13 -6.50 8.71
N TRP A 144 1.56 -5.77 7.67
CA TRP A 144 1.36 -6.20 6.29
C TRP A 144 1.99 -7.57 6.04
N ARG A 145 3.27 -7.76 6.39
CA ARG A 145 3.98 -9.03 6.18
C ARG A 145 3.34 -10.22 6.90
N GLN A 146 2.82 -10.00 8.12
CA GLN A 146 2.10 -11.02 8.90
C GLN A 146 0.72 -11.35 8.32
N SER A 147 0.10 -10.40 7.61
CA SER A 147 -1.21 -10.59 6.97
C SER A 147 -1.15 -11.23 5.58
N VAL A 148 0.06 -11.44 5.04
CA VAL A 148 0.26 -12.01 3.71
C VAL A 148 -0.19 -13.48 3.70
N PRO A 149 -0.94 -13.92 2.66
CA PRO A 149 -1.34 -15.31 2.51
C PRO A 149 -0.16 -16.26 2.30
N VAL A 150 -0.32 -17.51 2.74
CA VAL A 150 0.60 -18.61 2.42
C VAL A 150 -0.12 -19.52 1.43
N PHE A 151 0.48 -19.70 0.26
CA PHE A 151 -0.05 -20.57 -0.77
C PHE A 151 0.67 -21.92 -0.71
N ASP A 152 -0.09 -23.01 -0.56
CA ASP A 152 0.48 -24.36 -0.48
C ASP A 152 1.17 -24.78 -1.79
N ASN A 153 0.65 -24.31 -2.92
CA ASN A 153 1.20 -24.59 -4.25
C ASN A 153 1.30 -23.29 -5.08
N PRO A 154 2.35 -22.47 -4.89
CA PRO A 154 2.51 -21.22 -5.63
C PRO A 154 2.60 -21.46 -7.14
N GLN A 155 1.68 -20.86 -7.90
CA GLN A 155 1.64 -20.94 -9.37
C GLN A 155 2.56 -19.92 -10.03
N CYS A 156 2.93 -18.86 -9.32
CA CYS A 156 3.81 -17.82 -9.82
C CYS A 156 4.71 -17.21 -8.73
N VAL A 157 5.70 -16.43 -9.14
CA VAL A 157 6.64 -15.76 -8.22
C VAL A 157 5.91 -14.88 -7.18
N TYR A 158 4.79 -14.28 -7.56
CA TYR A 158 4.04 -13.34 -6.72
C TYR A 158 3.28 -14.00 -5.56
N GLU A 159 3.21 -15.33 -5.57
CA GLU A 159 2.60 -16.15 -4.50
C GLU A 159 3.65 -16.73 -3.55
N THR A 160 4.94 -16.58 -3.85
CA THR A 160 6.01 -17.13 -3.02
C THR A 160 6.30 -16.27 -1.79
N GLN A 161 6.67 -16.90 -0.67
CA GLN A 161 7.07 -16.16 0.54
C GLN A 161 8.32 -15.31 0.31
N ASP A 162 9.28 -15.81 -0.47
CA ASP A 162 10.49 -15.09 -0.84
C ASP A 162 10.20 -13.76 -1.52
N TRP A 163 9.17 -13.71 -2.38
CA TRP A 163 8.76 -12.47 -3.02
C TRP A 163 8.24 -11.44 -2.02
N PHE A 164 7.42 -11.87 -1.07
CA PHE A 164 6.91 -11.00 -0.02
C PHE A 164 8.02 -10.55 0.94
N ASP A 165 8.96 -11.43 1.27
CA ASP A 165 10.13 -11.13 2.10
C ASP A 165 11.05 -10.10 1.45
N LEU A 166 11.40 -10.31 0.17
CA LEU A 166 12.22 -9.37 -0.59
C LEU A 166 11.59 -7.97 -0.59
N ARG A 167 10.27 -7.92 -0.80
CA ARG A 167 9.53 -6.67 -0.88
C ARG A 167 9.44 -5.97 0.48
N TRP A 168 9.14 -6.72 1.54
CA TRP A 168 9.14 -6.23 2.92
C TRP A 168 10.51 -5.66 3.32
N MET A 169 11.60 -6.40 3.08
CA MET A 169 12.96 -5.97 3.38
C MET A 169 13.36 -4.72 2.61
N ARG A 170 13.03 -4.66 1.31
CA ARG A 170 13.29 -3.50 0.45
C ARG A 170 12.65 -2.24 1.01
N GLU A 171 11.36 -2.27 1.36
CA GLU A 171 10.67 -1.09 1.86
C GLU A 171 11.18 -0.65 3.23
N ARG A 172 11.53 -1.60 4.12
CA ARG A 172 12.16 -1.29 5.42
C ARG A 172 13.49 -0.57 5.22
N LEU A 173 14.34 -1.07 4.32
CA LEU A 173 15.63 -0.46 4.03
C LEU A 173 15.47 0.97 3.50
N ILE A 174 14.54 1.18 2.55
CA ILE A 174 14.25 2.50 2.00
C ILE A 174 13.76 3.45 3.09
N LEU A 175 12.82 3.01 3.92
CA LEU A 175 12.25 3.80 5.01
C LEU A 175 13.32 4.22 6.03
N VAL A 176 14.16 3.28 6.49
CA VAL A 176 15.24 3.56 7.44
C VAL A 176 16.26 4.52 6.83
N ARG A 177 16.67 4.28 5.57
CA ARG A 177 17.60 5.17 4.86
C ARG A 177 17.06 6.59 4.78
N LYS A 178 15.83 6.75 4.29
CA LYS A 178 15.22 8.07 4.14
C LYS A 178 15.01 8.75 5.50
N ALA A 179 14.69 8.01 6.56
CA ALA A 179 14.62 8.58 7.91
C ALA A 179 15.99 9.09 8.41
N MET A 180 17.07 8.35 8.16
CA MET A 180 18.44 8.81 8.48
C MET A 180 18.79 10.10 7.73
N ASP A 181 18.35 10.25 6.47
CA ASP A 181 18.56 11.48 5.68
C ASP A 181 17.74 12.69 6.19
N LEU A 182 16.75 12.47 7.06
CA LEU A 182 15.96 13.52 7.69
C LEU A 182 16.49 13.92 9.07
N VAL A 183 17.17 13.03 9.80
CA VAL A 183 17.67 13.33 11.14
C VAL A 183 18.80 14.37 11.04
N PRO A 184 18.71 15.52 11.74
CA PRO A 184 19.76 16.53 11.73
C PRO A 184 21.10 15.94 12.21
N LYS A 185 22.18 16.12 11.43
CA LYS A 185 23.53 15.71 11.83
C LYS A 185 24.00 16.58 12.99
N ARG A 186 24.15 16.00 14.19
CA ARG A 186 24.74 16.71 15.35
C ARG A 186 26.26 16.75 15.19
N GLY A 187 26.81 17.94 14.92
CA GLY A 187 28.25 18.19 14.88
C GLY A 187 28.96 17.58 13.66
N ASN A 188 30.10 18.17 13.30
CA ASN A 188 30.88 17.89 12.09
C ASN A 188 31.56 16.50 12.03
N ASN A 189 31.06 15.49 12.76
CA ASN A 189 31.69 14.16 12.81
C ASN A 189 30.81 13.08 12.14
N PRO A 190 31.20 12.57 10.96
CA PRO A 190 30.29 11.77 10.15
C PRO A 190 30.09 10.30 10.57
N LEU A 191 30.73 9.73 11.60
CA LEU A 191 30.78 8.25 11.68
C LEU A 191 30.68 7.53 13.05
N TYR A 192 30.56 8.19 14.20
CA TYR A 192 30.65 7.46 15.49
C TYR A 192 29.31 7.17 16.21
N GLY A 193 28.18 7.74 15.78
CA GLY A 193 26.88 7.51 16.43
C GLY A 193 26.05 6.35 15.90
N TRP A 194 26.39 5.78 14.74
CA TRP A 194 25.43 4.99 13.94
C TRP A 194 25.83 3.53 13.71
N THR A 195 27.05 3.13 14.07
CA THR A 195 27.52 1.75 13.88
C THR A 195 26.83 0.75 14.81
N PHE A 196 26.31 1.19 15.96
CA PHE A 196 25.60 0.31 16.89
C PHE A 196 24.08 0.23 16.63
N SER A 197 23.39 1.35 16.39
CA SER A 197 21.91 1.31 16.27
C SER A 197 21.40 0.87 14.89
N GLY A 198 22.13 1.14 13.80
CA GLY A 198 21.72 0.72 12.45
C GLY A 198 21.83 -0.79 12.24
N VAL A 199 22.85 -1.43 12.84
CA VAL A 199 23.05 -2.88 12.79
C VAL A 199 22.05 -3.60 13.69
N LEU A 200 21.64 -3.01 14.83
CA LEU A 200 20.61 -3.59 15.70
C LEU A 200 19.20 -3.55 15.07
N LEU A 201 18.85 -2.50 14.31
CA LEU A 201 17.53 -2.39 13.67
C LEU A 201 17.32 -3.41 12.53
N ILE A 202 18.40 -3.90 11.93
CA ILE A 202 18.37 -4.97 10.92
C ILE A 202 18.39 -6.36 11.58
N LYS A 203 18.87 -6.47 12.83
CA LYS A 203 19.03 -7.75 13.55
C LYS A 203 17.91 -8.12 14.52
N SER A 204 16.89 -7.28 14.73
CA SER A 204 15.74 -7.68 15.56
C SER A 204 14.89 -8.70 14.81
N ARG A 205 15.16 -9.97 15.09
CA ARG A 205 14.29 -11.12 14.82
C ARG A 205 12.96 -10.99 15.54
#